data_AF-A0A1Y2B6I5-F1
#
_entry.id   AF-A0A1Y2B6I5-F1
#
_cell.length_a   1.000
_cell.length_b   1.000
_cell.length_c   1.000
_cell.angle_alpha   90.00
_cell.angle_beta   90.00
_cell.angle_gamma   90.00
#
_symmetry.space_group_name_H-M   'P 1'
#
loop_
_entity.id
_entity.type
_entity.pdbx_description
1 polymer ?
#
loop_
_entity_poly.entity_id
_entity_poly.type
_entity_poly.pdbx_seq_one_letter_code
_entity_poly.pdbx_strand_id
1 'polypeptide(L)'
;MGDTIKVVIMRFHWTLVALTTPVNSLTSTASVSVLSTFFPTPTTPNATTTSSSLCICATSTPAPTPTLLAYYGGAVLANVEVTPIFYGVSQSFVKDIIAYYNLLVNSTYMDFFEQYNTPTQAIGRGKVVGSYIERNVTKLVTAGSETSCVTFAGYHSIFYAADVAQSVTSVPYGVIPDCTNGTSLPDLLSPISHELAEAVTDPGCGDGWIHPDAGEVGDVCAWMDGTIVDDVGRKWVAQLEWSNVDQRCEIGKPVGVYNVTVPDGSSVSVNTNQFLVKYAGGPLIRNVEITPIFLGPNVTYKNEMVQYYNYIVTSAYMDIFSEYSTKNYTIGRGIALPPYTDPITNSTIDVATTIPSYIRSLIIKGTLKPTNNSFYALHISPNITVTNNSAPLCPSYCAYTKAIYIGDIFKTVKYVIYSVVPDQTGDCSSRCGVSVNGLYNLQSLSSSQLVSAITNGGVGYAMVGWYGEDTGGLADVCMWQQYPFYDSDHKAPKYCYYSSLHTNNDIGFD
;
A
#
# COMPACT_ATOMS: atom_id res chain seq x y z
N MET A 1 27.79 -4.45 26.08
CA MET A 1 26.42 -5.00 26.07
C MET A 1 26.08 -5.15 24.61
N GLY A 2 26.04 -6.39 24.14
CA GLY A 2 26.14 -6.73 22.71
C GLY A 2 24.77 -6.98 22.09
N ASP A 3 24.52 -6.32 20.97
CA ASP A 3 23.30 -6.44 20.18
C ASP A 3 23.28 -7.75 19.40
N THR A 4 22.09 -8.33 19.30
CA THR A 4 21.85 -9.67 18.76
C THR A 4 21.36 -9.54 17.32
N ILE A 5 22.20 -9.91 16.35
CA ILE A 5 21.85 -9.85 14.91
C ILE A 5 21.13 -11.13 14.47
N LYS A 6 20.13 -10.96 13.60
CA LYS A 6 19.29 -12.02 13.03
C LYS A 6 19.34 -11.88 11.51
N VAL A 7 19.71 -12.96 10.82
CA VAL A 7 19.75 -13.05 9.35
C VAL A 7 18.97 -14.29 8.98
N VAL A 8 18.20 -14.23 7.89
CA VAL A 8 17.58 -15.37 7.20
C VAL A 8 18.17 -15.40 5.80
N ILE A 9 18.99 -16.40 5.45
CA ILE A 9 19.41 -16.67 4.06
C ILE A 9 18.43 -17.68 3.47
N MET A 10 18.04 -17.52 2.21
CA MET A 10 17.23 -18.48 1.44
C MET A 10 18.15 -19.24 0.46
N ARG A 11 17.94 -20.55 0.27
CA ARG A 11 18.67 -21.37 -0.71
C ARG A 11 17.70 -22.20 -1.53
N PHE A 12 17.67 -21.94 -2.84
CA PHE A 12 16.81 -22.62 -3.83
C PHE A 12 17.60 -23.68 -4.62
N HIS A 13 17.12 -24.92 -4.76
CA HIS A 13 17.71 -25.90 -5.69
C HIS A 13 16.94 -25.97 -7.01
N TRP A 14 17.70 -26.13 -8.09
CA TRP A 14 17.21 -26.56 -9.39
C TRP A 14 17.42 -28.07 -9.52
N THR A 15 16.42 -28.80 -10.05
CA THR A 15 16.60 -30.23 -10.38
C THR A 15 16.73 -30.40 -11.88
N LEU A 16 17.90 -30.84 -12.36
CA LEU A 16 18.08 -31.43 -13.69
C LEU A 16 18.54 -32.89 -13.54
N VAL A 17 17.90 -33.80 -14.28
CA VAL A 17 18.13 -35.25 -14.22
C VAL A 17 19.36 -35.65 -15.04
N ALA A 18 20.40 -36.23 -14.40
CA ALA A 18 21.00 -37.55 -14.70
C ALA A 18 22.53 -37.71 -14.45
N LEU A 19 22.86 -38.90 -13.89
CA LEU A 19 24.05 -39.77 -14.06
C LEU A 19 25.35 -39.56 -13.24
N THR A 20 25.40 -40.31 -12.13
CA THR A 20 26.50 -41.08 -11.48
C THR A 20 27.99 -40.77 -11.74
N THR A 21 28.74 -40.42 -10.68
CA THR A 21 29.78 -41.25 -9.99
C THR A 21 30.49 -40.44 -8.87
N PRO A 22 31.09 -41.06 -7.82
CA PRO A 22 31.52 -40.35 -6.60
C PRO A 22 33.04 -40.13 -6.52
N VAL A 23 33.49 -39.00 -5.95
CA VAL A 23 34.87 -38.84 -5.43
C VAL A 23 34.87 -38.08 -4.11
N ASN A 24 35.73 -38.56 -3.20
CA ASN A 24 35.83 -38.29 -1.77
C ASN A 24 36.36 -36.90 -1.36
N SER A 25 35.84 -36.47 -0.21
CA SER A 25 36.41 -35.65 0.88
C SER A 25 37.63 -34.76 0.62
N LEU A 26 37.48 -33.45 0.86
CA LEU A 26 38.54 -32.56 1.33
C LEU A 26 37.96 -31.51 2.30
N THR A 27 38.56 -31.43 3.49
CA THR A 27 38.31 -30.42 4.52
C THR A 27 39.19 -29.20 4.26
N SER A 28 38.63 -27.99 4.13
CA SER A 28 39.39 -26.76 4.42
C SER A 28 38.49 -25.61 4.84
N THR A 29 38.86 -24.98 5.96
CA THR A 29 38.40 -23.67 6.41
C THR A 29 38.86 -22.58 5.44
N ALA A 30 37.92 -21.79 4.91
CA ALA A 30 38.23 -20.60 4.11
C ALA A 30 37.59 -19.35 4.73
N SER A 31 38.44 -18.37 5.02
CA SER A 31 38.08 -16.98 5.35
C SER A 31 37.91 -16.18 4.05
N VAL A 32 36.75 -15.54 3.87
CA VAL A 32 36.46 -14.71 2.69
C VAL A 32 36.95 -13.28 2.92
N SER A 33 37.86 -12.81 2.07
CA SER A 33 38.27 -11.41 1.96
C SER A 33 37.81 -10.90 0.59
N VAL A 34 36.99 -9.85 0.55
CA VAL A 34 36.55 -9.22 -0.71
C VAL A 34 37.53 -8.10 -1.05
N LEU A 35 38.22 -8.21 -2.19
CA LEU A 35 39.13 -7.19 -2.72
C LEU A 35 38.35 -6.20 -3.59
N SER A 36 38.52 -4.90 -3.34
CA SER A 36 38.04 -3.81 -4.20
C SER A 36 39.15 -3.33 -5.15
N THR A 37 38.81 -3.05 -6.41
CA THR A 37 39.65 -2.21 -7.29
C THR A 37 38.79 -1.22 -8.11
N PHE A 38 39.39 -0.06 -8.36
CA PHE A 38 38.86 1.30 -8.60
C PHE A 38 38.47 1.67 -10.06
N PHE A 39 37.64 2.72 -10.22
CA PHE A 39 37.84 4.01 -10.97
C PHE A 39 36.52 4.56 -11.60
N PRO A 40 36.40 5.86 -11.97
CA PRO A 40 36.50 7.10 -11.19
C PRO A 40 35.16 7.91 -11.15
N THR A 41 35.11 8.93 -10.28
CA THR A 41 34.01 9.87 -10.02
C THR A 41 33.61 10.78 -11.20
N PRO A 42 32.37 11.30 -11.17
CA PRO A 42 32.19 12.75 -11.13
C PRO A 42 31.24 13.25 -10.02
N THR A 43 31.60 14.42 -9.51
CA THR A 43 30.99 15.33 -8.52
C THR A 43 29.59 15.84 -8.92
N THR A 44 28.55 15.93 -8.09
CA THR A 44 28.20 16.94 -7.04
C THR A 44 26.77 16.60 -6.49
N PRO A 45 26.33 17.18 -5.34
CA PRO A 45 25.39 16.55 -4.40
C PRO A 45 23.92 16.97 -4.53
N ASN A 46 23.00 16.03 -4.30
CA ASN A 46 21.70 16.16 -3.58
C ASN A 46 20.73 15.04 -3.99
N ALA A 47 20.35 14.15 -3.07
CA ALA A 47 19.13 13.33 -3.12
C ALA A 47 18.86 12.78 -1.70
N THR A 48 17.86 13.26 -0.96
CA THR A 48 16.47 12.72 -0.86
C THR A 48 16.39 11.20 -0.72
N THR A 49 15.96 10.79 0.48
CA THR A 49 15.68 9.42 0.93
C THR A 49 14.67 8.73 0.01
N THR A 50 15.15 7.72 -0.70
CA THR A 50 14.37 6.64 -1.31
C THR A 50 14.74 5.36 -0.57
N SER A 51 13.80 4.41 -0.46
CA SER A 51 14.14 3.02 -0.15
C SER A 51 15.23 2.60 -1.14
N SER A 52 16.41 2.27 -0.64
CA SER A 52 17.55 1.92 -1.48
C SER A 52 17.44 0.44 -1.84
N SER A 53 16.78 0.15 -2.96
CA SER A 53 17.15 -1.01 -3.77
C SER A 53 18.62 -0.81 -4.13
N LEU A 54 19.52 -1.52 -3.46
CA LEU A 54 20.97 -1.45 -3.69
C LEU A 54 21.41 -2.08 -5.03
N CYS A 55 20.46 -2.38 -5.92
CA CYS A 55 20.70 -3.02 -7.21
C CYS A 55 20.72 -1.98 -8.34
N ILE A 56 21.88 -1.89 -9.01
CA ILE A 56 22.10 -1.03 -10.16
C ILE A 56 21.61 -1.78 -11.41
N CYS A 57 20.50 -1.32 -11.99
CA CYS A 57 19.80 -1.95 -13.12
C CYS A 57 20.54 -1.82 -14.47
N ALA A 58 20.39 -2.83 -15.33
CA ALA A 58 20.73 -2.76 -16.75
C ALA A 58 19.51 -2.30 -17.58
N THR A 59 19.75 -1.51 -18.62
CA THR A 59 18.70 -0.93 -19.47
C THR A 59 18.34 -1.85 -20.64
N SER A 60 17.15 -2.44 -20.61
CA SER A 60 16.48 -2.92 -21.83
C SER A 60 15.03 -2.44 -21.81
N THR A 61 14.36 -2.30 -22.97
CA THR A 61 13.01 -1.70 -23.06
C THR A 61 12.02 -2.70 -23.65
N PRO A 62 10.97 -3.09 -22.91
CA PRO A 62 9.89 -3.90 -23.45
C PRO A 62 8.78 -3.05 -24.11
N ALA A 63 8.02 -3.69 -25.00
CA ALA A 63 6.90 -3.10 -25.74
C ALA A 63 5.64 -2.92 -24.85
N PRO A 64 4.71 -2.01 -25.20
CA PRO A 64 3.67 -1.54 -24.29
C PRO A 64 2.54 -2.58 -24.15
N THR A 65 2.35 -3.06 -22.92
CA THR A 65 1.14 -3.75 -22.45
C THR A 65 0.64 -2.94 -21.24
N PRO A 66 -0.67 -2.87 -20.93
CA PRO A 66 -1.23 -1.89 -19.99
C PRO A 66 -1.10 -2.37 -18.53
N THR A 67 0.06 -2.91 -18.17
CA THR A 67 0.36 -3.47 -16.86
C THR A 67 1.53 -2.70 -16.24
N LEU A 68 1.49 -2.43 -14.93
CA LEU A 68 2.50 -1.62 -14.25
C LEU A 68 3.89 -2.28 -14.30
N LEU A 69 4.02 -3.53 -13.87
CA LEU A 69 5.29 -4.25 -13.97
C LEU A 69 5.47 -4.78 -15.39
N ALA A 70 6.66 -4.58 -15.95
CA ALA A 70 7.04 -5.13 -17.25
C ALA A 70 8.11 -6.21 -17.06
N TYR A 71 8.14 -7.19 -17.97
CA TYR A 71 9.12 -8.25 -17.96
C TYR A 71 10.32 -7.89 -18.84
N TYR A 72 11.53 -7.99 -18.29
CA TYR A 72 12.78 -7.60 -18.95
C TYR A 72 13.66 -8.77 -19.41
N GLY A 73 13.14 -10.01 -19.34
CA GLY A 73 13.78 -11.20 -19.93
C GLY A 73 14.62 -12.04 -18.96
N GLY A 74 14.68 -11.65 -17.69
CA GLY A 74 15.35 -12.32 -16.59
C GLY A 74 14.68 -13.61 -16.14
N ALA A 75 15.29 -14.30 -15.19
CA ALA A 75 14.76 -15.55 -14.66
C ALA A 75 13.58 -15.29 -13.71
N VAL A 76 12.78 -16.33 -13.44
CA VAL A 76 11.84 -16.38 -12.30
C VAL A 76 12.01 -17.70 -11.55
N LEU A 77 11.55 -17.78 -10.30
CA LEU A 77 11.61 -19.03 -9.52
C LEU A 77 10.34 -19.86 -9.73
N ALA A 78 10.44 -20.88 -10.60
CA ALA A 78 9.32 -21.73 -10.98
C ALA A 78 8.66 -22.48 -9.80
N ASN A 79 9.43 -23.20 -9.00
CA ASN A 79 8.96 -23.87 -7.78
C ASN A 79 9.96 -23.59 -6.68
N VAL A 80 9.67 -22.56 -5.90
CA VAL A 80 10.62 -22.00 -4.94
C VAL A 80 10.97 -23.00 -3.83
N GLU A 81 12.25 -23.34 -3.66
CA GLU A 81 12.73 -24.13 -2.52
C GLU A 81 13.38 -23.23 -1.46
N VAL A 82 12.75 -23.06 -0.29
CA VAL A 82 13.30 -22.18 0.75
C VAL A 82 14.10 -22.99 1.78
N THR A 83 15.27 -22.49 2.15
CA THR A 83 16.07 -23.00 3.29
C THR A 83 16.36 -21.86 4.26
N PRO A 84 15.55 -21.61 5.31
CA PRO A 84 15.83 -20.51 6.23
C PRO A 84 17.11 -20.76 7.03
N ILE A 85 18.06 -19.83 6.97
CA ILE A 85 19.32 -19.88 7.72
C ILE A 85 19.32 -18.79 8.80
N PHE A 86 19.19 -19.16 10.07
CA PHE A 86 19.09 -18.24 11.20
C PHE A 86 20.46 -17.92 11.80
N TYR A 87 20.84 -16.65 11.84
CA TYR A 87 22.06 -16.18 12.50
C TYR A 87 21.76 -15.55 13.86
N GLY A 88 22.61 -15.77 14.87
CA GLY A 88 22.62 -15.01 16.13
C GLY A 88 21.31 -15.01 16.95
N VAL A 89 20.28 -15.79 16.59
CA VAL A 89 18.93 -15.69 17.14
C VAL A 89 18.83 -15.99 18.65
N SER A 90 18.17 -15.09 19.39
CA SER A 90 17.26 -15.50 20.49
C SER A 90 16.17 -16.38 19.86
N GLN A 91 15.96 -17.61 20.35
CA GLN A 91 15.14 -18.65 19.69
C GLN A 91 13.64 -18.32 19.56
N SER A 92 13.20 -17.11 19.91
CA SER A 92 11.80 -16.78 20.15
C SER A 92 10.86 -16.90 18.94
N PHE A 93 11.37 -16.92 17.70
CA PHE A 93 10.52 -17.02 16.50
C PHE A 93 10.95 -18.06 15.46
N VAL A 94 12.00 -18.85 15.72
CA VAL A 94 12.55 -19.80 14.72
C VAL A 94 11.48 -20.75 14.22
N LYS A 95 10.68 -21.32 15.13
CA LYS A 95 9.60 -22.25 14.75
C LYS A 95 8.50 -21.56 13.97
N ASP A 96 8.13 -20.35 14.36
CA ASP A 96 7.07 -19.57 13.72
C ASP A 96 7.48 -19.14 12.31
N ILE A 97 8.73 -18.69 12.11
CA ILE A 97 9.26 -18.34 10.79
C ILE A 97 9.31 -19.56 9.87
N ILE A 98 9.73 -20.73 10.37
CA ILE A 98 9.71 -21.96 9.57
C ILE A 98 8.27 -22.34 9.19
N ALA A 99 7.32 -22.25 10.13
CA ALA A 99 5.91 -22.51 9.85
C ALA A 99 5.34 -21.52 8.82
N TYR A 100 5.68 -20.24 8.96
CA TYR A 100 5.29 -19.18 8.04
C TYR A 100 5.81 -19.43 6.63
N TYR A 101 7.10 -19.75 6.45
CA TYR A 101 7.62 -20.08 5.12
C TYR A 101 6.93 -21.31 4.51
N ASN A 102 6.65 -22.35 5.30
CA ASN A 102 5.92 -23.52 4.82
C ASN A 102 4.51 -23.17 4.33
N LEU A 103 3.82 -22.27 5.04
CA LEU A 103 2.53 -21.75 4.61
C LEU A 103 2.68 -20.93 3.32
N LEU A 104 3.56 -19.93 3.33
CA LEU A 104 3.68 -18.94 2.27
C LEU A 104 3.97 -19.62 0.93
N VAL A 105 5.02 -20.45 0.85
CA VAL A 105 5.44 -21.11 -0.40
C VAL A 105 4.46 -22.17 -0.90
N ASN A 106 3.57 -22.69 -0.07
CA ASN A 106 2.66 -23.78 -0.44
C ASN A 106 1.18 -23.37 -0.41
N SER A 107 0.88 -22.08 -0.33
CA SER A 107 -0.50 -21.54 -0.27
C SER A 107 -0.91 -20.85 -1.56
N THR A 108 -2.15 -20.34 -1.57
CA THR A 108 -2.69 -19.49 -2.64
C THR A 108 -1.97 -18.16 -2.78
N TYR A 109 -1.11 -17.80 -1.81
CA TYR A 109 -0.15 -16.72 -1.96
C TYR A 109 0.78 -16.97 -3.15
N MET A 110 1.29 -18.18 -3.35
CA MET A 110 2.15 -18.47 -4.50
C MET A 110 1.38 -18.59 -5.82
N ASP A 111 0.12 -19.04 -5.78
CA ASP A 111 -0.72 -19.17 -6.97
C ASP A 111 -0.98 -17.79 -7.64
N PHE A 112 -0.87 -16.71 -6.85
CA PHE A 112 -0.94 -15.33 -7.31
C PHE A 112 0.09 -15.00 -8.40
N PHE A 113 1.31 -15.55 -8.27
CA PHE A 113 2.41 -15.22 -9.17
C PHE A 113 2.33 -15.95 -10.52
N GLU A 114 1.29 -16.75 -10.77
CA GLU A 114 1.01 -17.31 -12.10
C GLU A 114 0.90 -16.20 -13.17
N GLN A 115 0.45 -15.01 -12.79
CA GLN A 115 0.40 -13.84 -13.67
C GLN A 115 1.79 -13.34 -14.12
N TYR A 116 2.84 -13.74 -13.40
CA TYR A 116 4.24 -13.41 -13.66
C TYR A 116 5.01 -14.58 -14.30
N ASN A 117 4.29 -15.58 -14.82
CA ASN A 117 4.88 -16.60 -15.67
C ASN A 117 5.60 -15.96 -16.85
N THR A 118 6.76 -16.52 -17.21
CA THR A 118 7.54 -16.10 -18.36
C THR A 118 7.36 -17.12 -19.50
N PRO A 119 7.80 -16.82 -20.73
CA PRO A 119 7.77 -17.79 -21.82
C PRO A 119 8.53 -19.10 -21.54
N THR A 120 9.49 -19.07 -20.63
CA THR A 120 10.39 -20.20 -20.32
C THR A 120 10.06 -20.88 -19.00
N GLN A 121 9.32 -20.23 -18.09
CA GLN A 121 9.10 -20.71 -16.73
C GLN A 121 7.71 -20.35 -16.21
N ALA A 122 7.05 -21.33 -15.59
CA ALA A 122 5.83 -21.11 -14.84
C ALA A 122 6.13 -21.10 -13.34
N ILE A 123 5.69 -20.05 -12.65
CA ILE A 123 5.73 -19.92 -11.21
C ILE A 123 4.57 -20.72 -10.61
N GLY A 124 4.88 -21.47 -9.56
CA GLY A 124 3.93 -22.24 -8.79
C GLY A 124 4.43 -22.46 -7.38
N ARG A 125 3.65 -23.24 -6.62
CA ARG A 125 3.96 -23.54 -5.22
C ARG A 125 5.34 -24.19 -5.06
N GLY A 126 5.97 -23.84 -3.97
CA GLY A 126 7.28 -24.28 -3.53
C GLY A 126 7.23 -25.17 -2.29
N LYS A 127 8.37 -25.26 -1.61
CA LYS A 127 8.51 -26.01 -0.34
C LYS A 127 9.67 -25.48 0.49
N VAL A 128 9.62 -25.70 1.79
CA VAL A 128 10.79 -25.56 2.66
C VAL A 128 11.57 -26.88 2.63
N VAL A 129 12.86 -26.84 2.29
CA VAL A 129 13.73 -28.03 2.18
C VAL A 129 14.56 -28.31 3.43
N GLY A 130 14.66 -27.35 4.34
CA GLY A 130 15.36 -27.50 5.60
C GLY A 130 15.56 -26.15 6.29
N SER A 131 16.24 -26.14 7.43
CA SER A 131 16.65 -24.92 8.12
C SER A 131 18.02 -25.10 8.77
N TYR A 132 18.80 -24.03 8.88
CA TYR A 132 20.09 -24.04 9.55
C TYR A 132 20.17 -22.93 10.61
N ILE A 133 20.92 -23.14 11.69
CA ILE A 133 21.19 -22.12 12.71
C ILE A 133 22.69 -21.93 12.80
N GLU A 134 23.16 -20.73 12.44
CA GLU A 134 24.56 -20.32 12.61
C GLU A 134 24.75 -19.62 13.96
N ARG A 135 25.57 -20.22 14.82
CA ARG A 135 25.74 -19.78 16.22
C ARG A 135 26.95 -18.87 16.43
N ASN A 136 27.86 -18.78 15.46
CA ASN A 136 29.16 -18.12 15.63
C ASN A 136 29.27 -16.77 14.90
N VAL A 137 28.14 -16.08 14.65
CA VAL A 137 28.12 -14.80 13.94
C VAL A 137 27.47 -13.72 14.80
N THR A 138 28.18 -12.60 14.96
CA THR A 138 27.80 -11.47 15.84
C THR A 138 27.96 -10.10 15.17
N LYS A 139 27.96 -10.02 13.82
CA LYS A 139 28.23 -8.77 13.10
C LYS A 139 26.99 -8.14 12.46
N LEU A 140 26.94 -6.80 12.47
CA LEU A 140 25.93 -5.95 11.82
C LEU A 140 25.77 -6.34 10.34
N VAL A 141 24.52 -6.41 9.85
CA VAL A 141 24.24 -6.60 8.43
C VAL A 141 24.37 -5.24 7.75
N THR A 142 25.38 -5.11 6.90
CA THR A 142 25.52 -3.95 6.01
C THR A 142 25.42 -4.43 4.58
N ALA A 143 24.61 -3.75 3.78
CA ALA A 143 24.61 -3.92 2.34
C ALA A 143 25.37 -2.72 1.75
N GLY A 144 26.61 -2.94 1.32
CA GLY A 144 27.55 -1.84 1.04
C GLY A 144 27.81 -0.96 2.27
N SER A 145 27.55 0.34 2.16
CA SER A 145 27.64 1.32 3.26
C SER A 145 26.34 1.50 4.06
N GLU A 146 25.26 0.82 3.66
CA GLU A 146 23.93 0.98 4.25
C GLU A 146 23.75 0.06 5.46
N THR A 147 22.97 0.52 6.42
CA THR A 147 22.77 -0.18 7.69
C THR A 147 21.35 -0.75 7.75
N SER A 148 21.25 -2.06 7.98
CA SER A 148 19.97 -2.74 8.22
C SER A 148 19.18 -2.10 9.38
N CYS A 149 17.86 -2.11 9.31
CA CYS A 149 16.93 -1.52 10.30
C CYS A 149 17.01 -0.01 10.47
N VAL A 150 17.76 0.65 9.60
CA VAL A 150 17.80 2.11 9.47
C VAL A 150 17.50 2.48 8.03
N THR A 151 18.18 1.80 7.09
CA THR A 151 18.06 2.06 5.66
C THR A 151 17.13 1.07 4.96
N PHE A 152 17.15 -0.21 5.36
CA PHE A 152 16.31 -1.26 4.77
C PHE A 152 15.84 -2.27 5.83
N ALA A 153 14.70 -2.93 5.58
CA ALA A 153 14.12 -3.98 6.43
C ALA A 153 14.36 -5.39 5.88
N GLY A 154 14.82 -5.50 4.64
CA GLY A 154 15.21 -6.71 3.94
C GLY A 154 16.02 -6.32 2.70
N TYR A 155 16.65 -7.31 2.07
CA TYR A 155 16.99 -7.25 0.66
C TYR A 155 17.11 -8.67 0.13
N HIS A 156 16.98 -8.85 -1.18
CA HIS A 156 17.37 -10.08 -1.85
C HIS A 156 18.41 -9.79 -2.95
N SER A 157 19.12 -10.84 -3.36
CA SER A 157 20.09 -10.77 -4.45
C SER A 157 20.43 -12.18 -4.93
N ILE A 158 21.36 -12.28 -5.86
CA ILE A 158 21.83 -13.54 -6.42
C ILE A 158 23.35 -13.63 -6.36
N PHE A 159 23.87 -14.81 -6.03
CA PHE A 159 25.31 -15.08 -6.11
C PHE A 159 25.61 -16.24 -7.06
N TYR A 160 26.77 -16.19 -7.70
CA TYR A 160 27.28 -17.26 -8.55
C TYR A 160 27.69 -18.47 -7.69
N ALA A 161 27.22 -19.67 -8.06
CA ALA A 161 27.44 -20.90 -7.29
C ALA A 161 28.02 -22.05 -8.12
N ALA A 162 28.25 -21.86 -9.42
CA ALA A 162 28.66 -22.96 -10.30
C ALA A 162 30.10 -23.47 -10.03
N ASP A 163 30.92 -22.71 -9.32
CA ASP A 163 32.24 -23.11 -8.84
C ASP A 163 32.19 -24.09 -7.65
N VAL A 164 31.13 -24.03 -6.84
CA VAL A 164 30.96 -24.87 -5.63
C VAL A 164 29.85 -25.91 -5.77
N ALA A 165 28.93 -25.73 -6.72
CA ALA A 165 27.84 -26.64 -7.02
C ALA A 165 27.60 -26.72 -8.54
N GLN A 166 28.17 -27.73 -9.19
CA GLN A 166 28.18 -27.88 -10.66
C GLN A 166 26.77 -27.95 -11.31
N SER A 167 25.72 -28.21 -10.53
CA SER A 167 24.34 -28.28 -11.01
C SER A 167 23.56 -26.96 -10.89
N VAL A 168 24.15 -25.90 -10.35
CA VAL A 168 23.49 -24.61 -10.10
C VAL A 168 24.40 -23.46 -10.50
N THR A 169 24.00 -22.67 -11.51
CA THR A 169 24.78 -21.50 -11.95
C THR A 169 24.80 -20.41 -10.89
N SER A 170 23.64 -20.13 -10.32
CA SER A 170 23.44 -19.02 -9.39
C SER A 170 22.33 -19.34 -8.39
N VAL A 171 22.45 -18.79 -7.18
CA VAL A 171 21.51 -19.02 -6.08
C VAL A 171 20.99 -17.67 -5.60
N PRO A 172 19.67 -17.43 -5.70
CA PRO A 172 19.06 -16.27 -5.06
C PRO A 172 19.05 -16.44 -3.54
N TYR A 173 19.15 -15.33 -2.83
CA TYR A 173 19.08 -15.28 -1.37
C TYR A 173 18.41 -13.98 -0.93
N GLY A 174 17.60 -14.06 0.12
CA GLY A 174 17.17 -12.89 0.89
C GLY A 174 18.03 -12.72 2.15
N VAL A 175 18.00 -11.54 2.74
CA VAL A 175 18.54 -11.22 4.06
C VAL A 175 17.55 -10.33 4.80
N ILE A 176 16.92 -10.91 5.82
CA ILE A 176 15.93 -10.22 6.65
C ILE A 176 16.53 -9.94 8.03
N PRO A 177 16.93 -8.70 8.34
CA PRO A 177 17.29 -8.29 9.68
C PRO A 177 16.05 -8.25 10.60
N ASP A 178 16.20 -8.66 11.85
CA ASP A 178 15.15 -8.45 12.85
C ASP A 178 15.25 -7.06 13.46
N CYS A 179 14.47 -6.14 12.90
CA CYS A 179 14.38 -4.75 13.35
C CYS A 179 13.52 -4.56 14.61
N THR A 180 12.91 -5.63 15.12
CA THR A 180 12.04 -5.62 16.29
C THR A 180 12.79 -6.00 17.57
N ASN A 181 14.05 -6.41 17.46
CA ASN A 181 14.81 -7.01 18.55
C ASN A 181 14.11 -8.23 19.18
N GLY A 182 13.32 -8.97 18.39
CA GLY A 182 12.59 -10.14 18.84
C GLY A 182 11.31 -9.85 19.61
N THR A 183 10.74 -8.66 19.48
CA THR A 183 9.54 -8.27 20.22
C THR A 183 8.26 -8.36 19.39
N SER A 184 8.36 -8.33 18.06
CA SER A 184 7.21 -8.41 17.15
C SER A 184 7.46 -9.45 16.06
N LEU A 185 6.65 -10.50 16.04
CA LEU A 185 6.66 -11.47 14.94
C LEU A 185 6.06 -10.85 13.65
N PRO A 186 4.89 -10.19 13.67
CA PRO A 186 4.30 -9.60 12.46
C PRO A 186 5.24 -8.69 11.67
N ASP A 187 5.94 -7.77 12.35
CA ASP A 187 6.86 -6.82 11.70
C ASP A 187 8.09 -7.51 11.10
N LEU A 188 8.36 -8.76 11.50
CA LEU A 188 9.40 -9.60 10.89
C LEU A 188 8.85 -10.42 9.72
N LEU A 189 7.56 -10.76 9.71
CA LEU A 189 6.94 -11.55 8.64
C LEU A 189 6.69 -10.74 7.37
N SER A 190 6.31 -9.46 7.50
CA SER A 190 6.09 -8.56 6.37
C SER A 190 7.29 -8.46 5.42
N PRO A 191 8.53 -8.11 5.87
CA PRO A 191 9.70 -8.11 5.01
C PRO A 191 10.07 -9.51 4.51
N ILE A 192 9.72 -10.59 5.22
CA ILE A 192 9.93 -11.95 4.69
C ILE A 192 9.09 -12.21 3.43
N SER A 193 7.81 -11.83 3.45
CA SER A 193 6.94 -11.98 2.28
C SER A 193 7.37 -11.12 1.10
N HIS A 194 7.72 -9.85 1.38
CA HIS A 194 8.22 -8.89 0.40
C HIS A 194 9.43 -9.46 -0.36
N GLU A 195 10.50 -9.79 0.38
CA GLU A 195 11.75 -10.27 -0.23
C GLU A 195 11.59 -11.62 -0.91
N LEU A 196 10.65 -12.46 -0.47
CA LEU A 196 10.34 -13.71 -1.14
C LEU A 196 9.61 -13.47 -2.47
N ALA A 197 8.62 -12.56 -2.48
CA ALA A 197 7.84 -12.25 -3.67
C ALA A 197 8.71 -11.67 -4.78
N GLU A 198 9.60 -10.75 -4.42
CA GLU A 198 10.55 -10.15 -5.35
C GLU A 198 11.58 -11.17 -5.80
N ALA A 199 12.20 -11.94 -4.91
CA ALA A 199 13.13 -12.99 -5.33
C ALA A 199 12.48 -14.06 -6.23
N VAL A 200 11.17 -14.28 -6.12
CA VAL A 200 10.42 -15.20 -7.00
C VAL A 200 10.19 -14.61 -8.38
N THR A 201 9.89 -13.32 -8.48
CA THR A 201 9.50 -12.64 -9.73
C THR A 201 10.67 -11.94 -10.44
N ASP A 202 11.76 -11.67 -9.73
CA ASP A 202 12.98 -11.03 -10.20
C ASP A 202 14.22 -11.42 -9.34
N PRO A 203 14.64 -12.70 -9.34
CA PRO A 203 15.82 -13.13 -8.58
C PRO A 203 17.12 -12.42 -9.00
N GLY A 204 17.19 -11.88 -10.23
CA GLY A 204 18.37 -11.21 -10.78
C GLY A 204 18.49 -9.75 -10.39
N CYS A 205 17.46 -9.19 -9.75
CA CYS A 205 17.26 -7.79 -9.39
C CYS A 205 17.39 -6.84 -10.60
N GLY A 206 16.24 -6.51 -11.21
CA GLY A 206 16.12 -5.56 -12.31
C GLY A 206 16.17 -6.17 -13.71
N ASP A 207 16.09 -7.51 -13.84
CA ASP A 207 15.98 -8.18 -15.14
C ASP A 207 14.70 -9.03 -15.29
N GLY A 208 14.00 -9.34 -14.20
CA GLY A 208 12.70 -10.02 -14.18
C GLY A 208 11.51 -9.08 -14.38
N TRP A 209 10.58 -9.07 -13.42
CA TRP A 209 9.38 -8.23 -13.43
C TRP A 209 9.55 -6.99 -12.53
N ILE A 210 9.67 -5.82 -13.16
CA ILE A 210 9.95 -4.56 -12.44
C ILE A 210 9.22 -3.38 -13.12
N HIS A 211 8.99 -2.30 -12.39
CA HIS A 211 8.66 -0.99 -12.96
C HIS A 211 9.83 -0.01 -12.73
N PRO A 212 10.27 0.75 -13.75
CA PRO A 212 11.46 1.62 -13.66
C PRO A 212 11.45 2.62 -12.50
N ASP A 213 10.27 3.14 -12.13
CA ASP A 213 10.15 4.14 -11.07
C ASP A 213 9.54 3.59 -9.76
N ALA A 214 8.86 2.45 -9.83
CA ALA A 214 8.06 1.94 -8.71
C ALA A 214 8.68 0.70 -8.06
N GLY A 215 9.74 0.14 -8.67
CA GLY A 215 10.46 -1.01 -8.12
C GLY A 215 9.83 -2.35 -8.51
N GLU A 216 10.20 -3.37 -7.76
CA GLU A 216 9.79 -4.76 -7.94
C GLU A 216 8.37 -5.00 -7.39
N VAL A 217 7.89 -6.25 -7.42
CA VAL A 217 6.49 -6.57 -7.07
C VAL A 217 6.13 -6.20 -5.63
N GLY A 218 7.10 -6.28 -4.71
CA GLY A 218 6.96 -5.96 -3.30
C GLY A 218 7.09 -4.48 -3.02
N ASP A 219 8.01 -3.79 -3.69
CA ASP A 219 8.21 -2.33 -3.60
C ASP A 219 6.93 -1.54 -3.87
N VAL A 220 6.19 -1.92 -4.91
CA VAL A 220 4.92 -1.27 -5.26
C VAL A 220 3.91 -1.33 -4.12
N CYS A 221 4.00 -2.40 -3.31
CA CYS A 221 3.08 -2.67 -2.23
C CYS A 221 3.69 -2.53 -0.83
N ALA A 222 4.83 -1.83 -0.74
CA ALA A 222 5.55 -1.64 0.50
C ALA A 222 4.63 -1.08 1.61
N TRP A 223 4.77 -1.64 2.81
CA TRP A 223 4.04 -1.24 4.03
C TRP A 223 2.53 -1.55 4.01
N MET A 224 2.07 -2.36 3.06
CA MET A 224 0.69 -2.85 3.05
C MET A 224 0.68 -4.33 3.43
N ASP A 225 0.10 -4.62 4.60
CA ASP A 225 0.04 -5.96 5.16
C ASP A 225 -1.38 -6.54 5.14
N GLY A 226 -1.44 -7.83 4.86
CA GLY A 226 -2.64 -8.63 4.82
C GLY A 226 -2.50 -9.85 5.71
N THR A 227 -3.54 -10.67 5.75
CA THR A 227 -3.53 -11.89 6.55
C THR A 227 -3.71 -13.11 5.66
N ILE A 228 -2.74 -14.02 5.74
CA ILE A 228 -2.89 -15.39 5.25
C ILE A 228 -3.27 -16.31 6.41
N VAL A 229 -4.13 -17.29 6.15
CA VAL A 229 -4.64 -18.21 7.17
C VAL A 229 -4.17 -19.61 6.84
N ASP A 230 -3.58 -20.30 7.82
CA ASP A 230 -3.16 -21.70 7.64
C ASP A 230 -4.33 -22.69 7.80
N ASP A 231 -4.06 -23.97 7.50
CA ASP A 231 -5.07 -25.04 7.52
C ASP A 231 -5.72 -25.27 8.90
N VAL A 232 -5.13 -24.75 9.98
CA VAL A 232 -5.68 -24.83 11.35
C VAL A 232 -6.33 -23.52 11.80
N GLY A 233 -6.47 -22.55 10.90
CA GLY A 233 -7.15 -21.28 11.15
C GLY A 233 -6.29 -20.20 11.81
N ARG A 234 -4.99 -20.42 11.97
CA ARG A 234 -4.08 -19.40 12.51
C ARG A 234 -3.78 -18.37 11.43
N LYS A 235 -3.84 -17.10 11.83
CA LYS A 235 -3.60 -15.91 11.02
C LYS A 235 -2.12 -15.54 11.06
N TRP A 236 -1.54 -15.28 9.89
CA TRP A 236 -0.17 -14.84 9.71
C TRP A 236 -0.16 -13.55 8.88
N VAL A 237 0.70 -12.61 9.24
CA VAL A 237 0.90 -11.38 8.47
C VAL A 237 1.79 -11.69 7.27
N ALA A 238 1.40 -11.19 6.11
CA ALA A 238 2.21 -11.14 4.90
C ALA A 238 2.00 -9.78 4.22
N GLN A 239 3.00 -9.28 3.51
CA GLN A 239 2.84 -8.11 2.67
C GLN A 239 1.91 -8.44 1.51
N LEU A 240 1.09 -7.48 1.11
CA LEU A 240 0.37 -7.53 -0.16
C LEU A 240 1.40 -7.36 -1.28
N GLU A 241 1.11 -7.93 -2.43
CA GLU A 241 1.97 -7.91 -3.60
C GLU A 241 1.21 -7.33 -4.79
N TRP A 242 1.90 -6.64 -5.70
CA TRP A 242 1.22 -5.98 -6.81
C TRP A 242 0.61 -7.00 -7.76
N SER A 243 -0.67 -6.82 -8.12
CA SER A 243 -1.35 -7.61 -9.15
C SER A 243 -1.39 -6.83 -10.45
N ASN A 244 -0.63 -7.28 -11.44
CA ASN A 244 -0.76 -6.79 -12.82
C ASN A 244 -2.14 -7.11 -13.43
N VAL A 245 -2.80 -8.19 -13.00
CA VAL A 245 -4.15 -8.53 -13.48
C VAL A 245 -5.21 -7.61 -12.86
N ASP A 246 -5.14 -7.39 -11.54
CA ASP A 246 -6.17 -6.64 -10.81
C ASP A 246 -5.86 -5.14 -10.67
N GLN A 247 -4.65 -4.72 -11.05
CA GLN A 247 -4.13 -3.35 -10.94
C GLN A 247 -4.24 -2.79 -9.51
N ARG A 248 -3.93 -3.62 -8.51
CA ARG A 248 -3.90 -3.27 -7.09
C ARG A 248 -3.04 -4.26 -6.29
N CYS A 249 -2.70 -3.89 -5.06
CA CYS A 249 -2.01 -4.79 -4.12
C CYS A 249 -2.98 -5.85 -3.58
N GLU A 250 -2.54 -7.11 -3.53
CA GLU A 250 -3.34 -8.28 -3.16
C GLU A 250 -2.54 -9.23 -2.27
N ILE A 251 -3.22 -9.95 -1.36
CA ILE A 251 -2.58 -10.89 -0.41
C ILE A 251 -2.50 -12.34 -0.96
N GLY A 252 -2.68 -12.52 -2.27
CA GLY A 252 -2.69 -13.81 -2.97
C GLY A 252 -3.75 -13.89 -4.08
N LYS A 253 -3.83 -15.03 -4.79
CA LYS A 253 -4.88 -15.25 -5.80
C LYS A 253 -6.24 -15.35 -5.08
N PRO A 254 -7.27 -14.58 -5.46
CA PRO A 254 -8.55 -14.66 -4.80
C PRO A 254 -9.14 -16.09 -4.88
N VAL A 255 -9.54 -16.63 -3.73
CA VAL A 255 -10.08 -17.99 -3.64
C VAL A 255 -11.51 -18.03 -4.21
N GLY A 256 -11.62 -18.39 -5.49
CA GLY A 256 -12.86 -18.89 -6.10
C GLY A 256 -13.72 -17.85 -6.81
N VAL A 257 -13.79 -17.97 -8.13
CA VAL A 257 -14.88 -17.43 -8.94
C VAL A 257 -16.09 -18.37 -8.79
N TYR A 258 -17.22 -17.88 -8.27
CA TYR A 258 -18.50 -18.56 -8.44
C TYR A 258 -19.33 -17.84 -9.51
N ASN A 259 -19.92 -18.63 -10.41
CA ASN A 259 -20.84 -18.12 -11.43
C ASN A 259 -22.22 -17.92 -10.80
N VAL A 260 -22.68 -16.68 -10.69
CA VAL A 260 -24.06 -16.38 -10.30
C VAL A 260 -24.88 -16.15 -11.56
N THR A 261 -25.99 -16.87 -11.70
CA THR A 261 -26.99 -16.59 -12.73
C THR A 261 -27.94 -15.50 -12.22
N VAL A 262 -27.95 -14.34 -12.87
CA VAL A 262 -28.91 -13.27 -12.57
C VAL A 262 -30.27 -13.55 -13.24
N PRO A 263 -31.38 -12.90 -12.80
CA PRO A 263 -32.73 -13.24 -13.23
C PRO A 263 -33.03 -13.12 -14.74
N ASP A 264 -32.14 -12.49 -15.51
CA ASP A 264 -32.23 -12.40 -16.98
C ASP A 264 -31.52 -13.55 -17.72
N GLY A 265 -30.92 -14.49 -16.98
CA GLY A 265 -30.22 -15.65 -17.53
C GLY A 265 -28.75 -15.41 -17.88
N SER A 266 -28.23 -14.18 -17.68
CA SER A 266 -26.80 -13.93 -17.82
C SER A 266 -26.02 -14.43 -16.59
N SER A 267 -24.82 -14.94 -16.82
CA SER A 267 -23.90 -15.35 -15.76
C SER A 267 -22.91 -14.23 -15.49
N VAL A 268 -22.90 -13.70 -14.28
CA VAL A 268 -21.89 -12.76 -13.80
C VAL A 268 -20.96 -13.51 -12.86
N SER A 269 -19.66 -13.46 -13.15
CA SER A 269 -18.60 -13.93 -12.26
C SER A 269 -18.49 -12.97 -11.08
N VAL A 270 -18.85 -13.41 -9.89
CA VAL A 270 -18.70 -12.60 -8.66
C VAL A 270 -17.84 -13.38 -7.68
N ASN A 271 -16.75 -12.75 -7.24
CA ASN A 271 -15.89 -13.27 -6.19
C ASN A 271 -16.63 -13.22 -4.86
N THR A 272 -16.81 -14.36 -4.20
CA THR A 272 -17.46 -14.43 -2.89
C THR A 272 -16.52 -15.07 -1.87
N ASN A 273 -15.64 -14.26 -1.28
CA ASN A 273 -15.34 -14.33 0.15
C ASN A 273 -14.78 -13.00 0.67
N GLN A 274 -15.53 -12.44 1.63
CA GLN A 274 -15.38 -11.15 2.32
C GLN A 274 -15.61 -9.88 1.48
N PHE A 275 -16.87 -9.42 1.46
CA PHE A 275 -17.09 -7.97 1.42
C PHE A 275 -16.37 -7.36 2.62
N LEU A 276 -15.32 -6.57 2.35
CA LEU A 276 -14.52 -5.88 3.37
C LEU A 276 -15.39 -4.91 4.16
N VAL A 277 -16.38 -4.31 3.48
CA VAL A 277 -17.36 -3.39 4.05
C VAL A 277 -18.76 -3.92 3.86
N LYS A 278 -19.62 -3.74 4.86
CA LYS A 278 -21.05 -4.05 4.81
C LYS A 278 -21.85 -2.78 4.96
N TYR A 279 -22.98 -2.71 4.26
CA TYR A 279 -23.91 -1.60 4.44
C TYR A 279 -24.69 -1.74 5.75
N ALA A 280 -24.46 -0.83 6.68
CA ALA A 280 -25.09 -0.80 8.01
C ALA A 280 -26.27 0.19 8.11
N GLY A 281 -26.82 0.63 6.97
CA GLY A 281 -28.05 1.43 6.92
C GLY A 281 -27.87 2.93 7.13
N GLY A 282 -26.63 3.42 7.24
CA GLY A 282 -26.33 4.85 7.36
C GLY A 282 -26.53 5.63 6.06
N PRO A 283 -26.53 6.97 6.14
CA PRO A 283 -26.79 7.83 5.00
C PRO A 283 -25.71 7.72 3.92
N LEU A 284 -26.15 7.72 2.67
CA LEU A 284 -25.32 7.79 1.48
C LEU A 284 -25.57 9.12 0.76
N ILE A 285 -24.64 9.60 -0.05
CA ILE A 285 -24.88 10.74 -0.97
C ILE A 285 -25.15 10.21 -2.38
N ARG A 286 -26.26 10.62 -3.00
CA ARG A 286 -26.70 10.08 -4.30
C ARG A 286 -25.90 10.67 -5.45
N ASN A 287 -25.90 11.99 -5.53
CA ASN A 287 -25.23 12.76 -6.57
C ASN A 287 -24.54 13.92 -5.87
N VAL A 288 -23.29 13.73 -5.47
CA VAL A 288 -22.60 14.66 -4.57
C VAL A 288 -22.59 16.10 -5.10
N GLU A 289 -22.95 17.05 -4.26
CA GLU A 289 -22.86 18.49 -4.49
C GLU A 289 -21.72 19.02 -3.63
N ILE A 290 -20.51 19.01 -4.17
CA ILE A 290 -19.31 19.42 -3.43
C ILE A 290 -19.17 20.95 -3.45
N THR A 291 -19.08 21.57 -2.27
CA THR A 291 -18.75 22.99 -2.13
C THR A 291 -17.36 23.11 -1.48
N PRO A 292 -16.33 23.47 -2.25
CA PRO A 292 -15.00 23.73 -1.68
C PRO A 292 -15.04 24.97 -0.79
N ILE A 293 -14.48 24.87 0.41
CA ILE A 293 -14.38 25.98 1.37
C ILE A 293 -12.91 26.20 1.69
N PHE A 294 -12.39 27.36 1.33
CA PHE A 294 -10.99 27.73 1.56
C PHE A 294 -10.90 28.62 2.79
N LEU A 295 -10.30 28.12 3.87
CA LEU A 295 -10.17 28.84 5.14
C LEU A 295 -8.76 29.33 5.39
N GLY A 296 -8.66 30.63 5.68
CA GLY A 296 -7.43 31.33 6.01
C GLY A 296 -6.92 32.21 4.87
N PRO A 297 -5.87 33.01 5.13
CA PRO A 297 -5.46 34.08 4.23
C PRO A 297 -4.80 33.59 2.94
N ASN A 298 -4.13 32.44 2.96
CA ASN A 298 -3.23 32.00 1.88
C ASN A 298 -3.34 30.50 1.59
N VAL A 299 -4.55 29.97 1.35
CA VAL A 299 -4.72 28.54 1.08
C VAL A 299 -3.98 28.13 -0.20
N THR A 300 -3.01 27.24 -0.06
CA THR A 300 -2.21 26.69 -1.17
C THR A 300 -3.10 25.90 -2.12
N TYR A 301 -2.77 25.92 -3.42
CA TYR A 301 -3.43 25.12 -4.46
C TYR A 301 -4.95 25.35 -4.63
N LYS A 302 -5.45 26.51 -4.21
CA LYS A 302 -6.88 26.83 -4.26
C LYS A 302 -7.50 26.61 -5.65
N ASN A 303 -6.86 27.10 -6.70
CA ASN A 303 -7.41 27.03 -8.06
C ASN A 303 -7.37 25.60 -8.61
N GLU A 304 -6.29 24.89 -8.32
CA GLU A 304 -6.05 23.50 -8.68
C GLU A 304 -7.08 22.59 -7.99
N MET A 305 -7.41 22.84 -6.72
CA MET A 305 -8.45 22.09 -6.01
C MET A 305 -9.85 22.37 -6.56
N VAL A 306 -10.15 23.61 -6.99
CA VAL A 306 -11.41 23.90 -7.68
C VAL A 306 -11.48 23.12 -9.00
N GLN A 307 -10.41 23.10 -9.80
CA GLN A 307 -10.36 22.33 -11.04
C GLN A 307 -10.52 20.83 -10.78
N TYR A 308 -9.80 20.31 -9.77
CA TYR A 308 -9.86 18.92 -9.36
C TYR A 308 -11.28 18.50 -8.97
N TYR A 309 -11.97 19.29 -8.14
CA TYR A 309 -13.33 18.95 -7.74
C TYR A 309 -14.34 19.01 -8.88
N ASN A 310 -14.19 19.95 -9.83
CA ASN A 310 -15.02 19.95 -11.05
C ASN A 310 -14.80 18.68 -11.87
N TYR A 311 -13.56 18.20 -11.96
CA TYR A 311 -13.21 16.99 -12.69
C TYR A 311 -13.69 15.72 -11.97
N ILE A 312 -13.24 15.48 -10.74
CA ILE A 312 -13.42 14.18 -10.08
C ILE A 312 -14.89 13.80 -9.89
N VAL A 313 -15.77 14.75 -9.54
CA VAL A 313 -17.19 14.46 -9.32
C VAL A 313 -17.95 14.14 -10.61
N THR A 314 -17.37 14.47 -11.78
CA THR A 314 -17.96 14.19 -13.09
C THR A 314 -17.21 13.10 -13.86
N SER A 315 -16.12 12.56 -13.33
CA SER A 315 -15.26 11.60 -14.01
C SER A 315 -15.72 10.15 -13.81
N ALA A 316 -15.09 9.22 -14.53
CA ALA A 316 -15.30 7.78 -14.36
C ALA A 316 -14.93 7.28 -12.95
N TYR A 317 -14.16 8.05 -12.18
CA TYR A 317 -13.91 7.76 -10.76
C TYR A 317 -15.21 7.53 -10.00
N MET A 318 -16.23 8.35 -10.27
CA MET A 318 -17.49 8.26 -9.56
C MET A 318 -18.33 7.05 -9.96
N ASP A 319 -18.06 6.46 -11.14
CA ASP A 319 -18.83 5.33 -11.65
C ASP A 319 -18.54 4.05 -10.85
N ILE A 320 -17.36 3.93 -10.24
CA ILE A 320 -17.01 2.81 -9.36
C ILE A 320 -17.96 2.74 -8.15
N PHE A 321 -18.48 3.88 -7.70
CA PHE A 321 -19.38 3.90 -6.53
C PHE A 321 -20.78 3.37 -6.84
N SER A 322 -21.09 3.08 -8.10
CA SER A 322 -22.32 2.38 -8.47
C SER A 322 -22.43 1.00 -7.81
N GLU A 323 -21.29 0.32 -7.57
CA GLU A 323 -21.19 -0.94 -6.83
C GLU A 323 -21.74 -0.82 -5.39
N TYR A 324 -21.60 0.35 -4.79
CA TYR A 324 -22.03 0.66 -3.40
C TYR A 324 -23.45 1.24 -3.35
N SER A 325 -24.19 1.13 -4.45
CA SER A 325 -25.62 1.43 -4.48
C SER A 325 -26.41 0.40 -3.66
N THR A 326 -27.55 0.81 -3.11
CA THR A 326 -28.48 -0.10 -2.42
C THR A 326 -29.77 -0.25 -3.23
N LYS A 327 -30.63 -1.20 -2.86
CA LYS A 327 -31.84 -1.62 -3.61
C LYS A 327 -32.72 -0.46 -4.13
N ASN A 328 -32.73 0.70 -3.47
CA ASN A 328 -33.50 1.89 -3.88
C ASN A 328 -32.64 3.19 -3.90
N TYR A 329 -31.31 3.05 -3.95
CA TYR A 329 -30.39 4.17 -3.86
C TYR A 329 -29.21 3.98 -4.79
N THR A 330 -29.24 4.65 -5.94
CA THR A 330 -28.16 4.59 -6.93
C THR A 330 -27.20 5.75 -6.71
N ILE A 331 -25.95 5.45 -6.38
CA ILE A 331 -24.89 6.46 -6.34
C ILE A 331 -24.48 6.75 -7.79
N GLY A 332 -24.31 8.03 -8.10
CA GLY A 332 -23.85 8.47 -9.41
C GLY A 332 -22.97 9.70 -9.33
N ARG A 333 -22.61 10.22 -10.51
CA ARG A 333 -21.82 11.44 -10.66
C ARG A 333 -22.50 12.63 -9.99
N GLY A 334 -21.68 13.57 -9.56
CA GLY A 334 -22.06 14.78 -8.84
C GLY A 334 -21.79 16.06 -9.63
N ILE A 335 -21.77 17.17 -8.90
CA ILE A 335 -21.41 18.49 -9.38
C ILE A 335 -20.54 19.22 -8.34
N ALA A 336 -19.62 20.05 -8.81
CA ALA A 336 -18.93 21.02 -7.96
C ALA A 336 -19.68 22.35 -8.00
N LEU A 337 -19.97 22.89 -6.83
CA LEU A 337 -20.58 24.20 -6.63
C LEU A 337 -19.50 25.28 -6.49
N PRO A 338 -19.84 26.57 -6.70
CA PRO A 338 -18.89 27.66 -6.53
C PRO A 338 -18.21 27.62 -5.16
N PRO A 339 -16.89 27.83 -5.08
CA PRO A 339 -16.18 27.77 -3.83
C PRO A 339 -16.53 28.95 -2.93
N TYR A 340 -16.46 28.72 -1.61
CA TYR A 340 -16.50 29.78 -0.61
C TYR A 340 -15.08 30.02 -0.05
N THR A 341 -14.75 31.26 0.28
CA THR A 341 -13.43 31.61 0.85
C THR A 341 -13.63 32.54 2.01
N ASP A 342 -12.95 32.23 3.11
CA ASP A 342 -13.02 33.03 4.33
C ASP A 342 -11.59 33.24 4.88
N PRO A 343 -11.06 34.46 4.85
CA PRO A 343 -9.68 34.76 5.25
C PRO A 343 -9.55 34.86 6.77
N ILE A 344 -10.03 33.86 7.50
CA ILE A 344 -9.92 33.81 8.96
C ILE A 344 -8.45 33.88 9.41
N THR A 345 -8.20 34.54 10.53
CA THR A 345 -6.83 34.75 11.05
C THR A 345 -6.54 33.91 12.29
N ASN A 346 -7.38 32.90 12.56
CA ASN A 346 -7.18 31.98 13.69
C ASN A 346 -5.85 31.23 13.53
N SER A 347 -5.06 31.17 14.60
CA SER A 347 -3.84 30.38 14.63
C SER A 347 -4.10 28.88 14.82
N THR A 348 -5.27 28.52 15.36
CA THR A 348 -5.63 27.13 15.68
C THR A 348 -7.11 26.88 15.39
N ILE A 349 -7.41 25.73 14.79
CA ILE A 349 -8.77 25.27 14.48
C ILE A 349 -8.91 23.84 14.99
N ASP A 350 -9.89 23.61 15.87
CA ASP A 350 -10.27 22.26 16.26
C ASP A 350 -11.45 21.76 15.40
N VAL A 351 -11.23 20.70 14.64
CA VAL A 351 -12.17 20.20 13.63
C VAL A 351 -13.43 19.60 14.23
N ALA A 352 -13.39 19.10 15.47
CA ALA A 352 -14.53 18.47 16.13
C ALA A 352 -15.50 19.50 16.73
N THR A 353 -15.02 20.72 17.02
CA THR A 353 -15.79 21.74 17.74
C THR A 353 -15.99 23.03 16.95
N THR A 354 -14.93 23.54 16.30
CA THR A 354 -14.93 24.83 15.61
C THR A 354 -15.66 24.74 14.28
N ILE A 355 -15.35 23.72 13.48
CA ILE A 355 -15.89 23.58 12.12
C ILE A 355 -17.41 23.32 12.10
N PRO A 356 -18.00 22.46 12.97
CA PRO A 356 -19.45 22.31 13.03
C PRO A 356 -20.18 23.61 13.33
N SER A 357 -19.68 24.40 14.29
CA SER A 357 -20.24 25.71 14.65
C SER A 357 -20.13 26.70 13.48
N TYR A 358 -18.99 26.70 12.79
CA TYR A 358 -18.72 27.54 11.64
C TYR A 358 -19.66 27.24 10.46
N ILE A 359 -19.76 25.98 10.02
CA ILE A 359 -20.65 25.56 8.92
C ILE A 359 -22.11 25.88 9.25
N ARG A 360 -22.56 25.59 10.48
CA ARG A 360 -23.91 25.95 10.95
C ARG A 360 -24.16 27.46 10.84
N SER A 361 -23.17 28.30 11.18
CA SER A 361 -23.31 29.75 11.04
C SER A 361 -23.47 30.21 9.60
N LEU A 362 -22.78 29.58 8.64
CA LEU A 362 -22.91 29.89 7.21
C LEU A 362 -24.28 29.44 6.66
N ILE A 363 -24.83 28.34 7.17
CA ILE A 363 -26.19 27.88 6.83
C ILE A 363 -27.23 28.87 7.36
N ILE A 364 -27.12 29.30 8.62
CA ILE A 364 -28.04 30.29 9.23
C ILE A 364 -28.03 31.61 8.45
N LYS A 365 -26.85 32.05 7.97
CA LYS A 365 -26.71 33.25 7.14
C LYS A 365 -27.23 33.09 5.71
N GLY A 366 -27.55 31.87 5.29
CA GLY A 366 -27.96 31.55 3.91
C GLY A 366 -26.82 31.54 2.89
N THR A 367 -25.56 31.62 3.36
CA THR A 367 -24.36 31.49 2.51
C THR A 367 -24.24 30.07 1.97
N LEU A 368 -24.45 29.07 2.83
CA LEU A 368 -24.55 27.67 2.43
C LEU A 368 -26.02 27.25 2.39
N LYS A 369 -26.42 26.58 1.32
CA LYS A 369 -27.79 26.11 1.10
C LYS A 369 -27.80 24.59 0.98
N PRO A 370 -27.84 23.87 2.10
CA PRO A 370 -27.67 22.43 2.10
C PRO A 370 -28.83 21.70 1.40
N THR A 371 -28.48 20.63 0.70
CA THR A 371 -29.35 19.60 0.14
C THR A 371 -28.97 18.25 0.75
N ASN A 372 -29.73 17.19 0.47
CA ASN A 372 -29.33 15.82 0.86
C ASN A 372 -28.06 15.33 0.15
N ASN A 373 -27.58 16.09 -0.86
CA ASN A 373 -26.38 15.78 -1.61
C ASN A 373 -25.16 16.61 -1.21
N SER A 374 -25.32 17.58 -0.29
CA SER A 374 -24.26 18.53 0.02
C SER A 374 -23.08 17.89 0.76
N PHE A 375 -21.88 18.17 0.24
CA PHE A 375 -20.61 17.86 0.89
C PHE A 375 -19.74 19.12 0.94
N TYR A 376 -19.26 19.48 2.13
CA TYR A 376 -18.42 20.67 2.34
C TYR A 376 -16.96 20.26 2.52
N ALA A 377 -16.12 20.53 1.52
CA ALA A 377 -14.71 20.14 1.56
C ALA A 377 -13.84 21.34 1.97
N LEU A 378 -13.33 21.34 3.20
CA LEU A 378 -12.56 22.44 3.76
C LEU A 378 -11.06 22.24 3.50
N HIS A 379 -10.43 23.27 2.95
CA HIS A 379 -8.98 23.37 2.73
C HIS A 379 -8.43 24.50 3.58
N ILE A 380 -7.45 24.20 4.42
CA ILE A 380 -6.94 25.13 5.44
C ILE A 380 -5.61 25.74 5.00
N SER A 381 -5.41 27.03 5.26
CA SER A 381 -4.15 27.72 4.96
C SER A 381 -2.97 27.14 5.73
N PRO A 382 -1.74 27.21 5.17
CA PRO A 382 -0.53 26.97 5.92
C PRO A 382 -0.43 27.91 7.13
N ASN A 383 0.28 27.45 8.17
CA ASN A 383 0.46 28.12 9.47
C ASN A 383 -0.79 28.23 10.36
N ILE A 384 -1.86 27.49 10.04
CA ILE A 384 -2.97 27.27 10.97
C ILE A 384 -2.82 25.86 11.54
N THR A 385 -2.65 25.74 12.86
CA THR A 385 -2.61 24.45 13.53
C THR A 385 -4.01 23.85 13.54
N VAL A 386 -4.16 22.66 12.95
CA VAL A 386 -5.45 21.95 12.90
C VAL A 386 -5.42 20.78 13.87
N THR A 387 -6.41 20.70 14.75
CA THR A 387 -6.51 19.64 15.79
C THR A 387 -7.84 18.91 15.75
N ASN A 388 -7.87 17.68 16.26
CA ASN A 388 -9.07 16.91 16.59
C ASN A 388 -9.03 16.60 18.08
N ASN A 389 -9.87 17.27 18.88
CA ASN A 389 -9.85 17.21 20.34
C ASN A 389 -8.43 17.49 20.89
N SER A 390 -7.81 18.57 20.43
CA SER A 390 -6.42 18.98 20.74
C SER A 390 -5.30 18.09 20.18
N ALA A 391 -5.57 16.90 19.63
CA ALA A 391 -4.57 16.11 18.94
C ALA A 391 -4.30 16.70 17.54
N PRO A 392 -3.05 16.91 17.12
CA PRO A 392 -2.77 17.53 15.82
C PRO A 392 -3.22 16.62 14.66
N LEU A 393 -3.84 17.21 13.63
CA LEU A 393 -4.17 16.46 12.42
C LEU A 393 -2.92 16.10 11.63
N CYS A 394 -1.89 16.94 11.61
CA CYS A 394 -0.61 16.61 10.99
C CYS A 394 0.49 16.49 12.03
N PRO A 395 1.34 15.45 11.97
CA PRO A 395 1.40 14.41 10.93
C PRO A 395 0.48 13.19 11.17
N SER A 396 -0.47 13.24 12.12
CA SER A 396 -1.14 12.05 12.64
C SER A 396 -2.36 11.55 11.85
N TYR A 397 -3.36 12.41 11.63
CA TYR A 397 -4.65 12.04 11.02
C TYR A 397 -4.76 12.43 9.53
N CYS A 398 -3.98 13.43 9.09
CA CYS A 398 -3.85 13.95 7.73
C CYS A 398 -5.10 14.57 7.08
N ALA A 399 -6.29 14.10 7.44
CA ALA A 399 -7.58 14.66 7.08
C ALA A 399 -8.64 14.26 8.12
N TYR A 400 -9.84 14.82 8.00
CA TYR A 400 -10.95 14.52 8.88
C TYR A 400 -12.26 14.61 8.12
N THR A 401 -13.18 13.65 8.28
CA THR A 401 -14.54 13.72 7.73
C THR A 401 -15.57 13.36 8.77
N LYS A 402 -16.68 14.12 8.84
CA LYS A 402 -17.78 13.85 9.78
C LYS A 402 -19.11 14.47 9.33
N ALA A 403 -20.21 13.93 9.85
CA ALA A 403 -21.52 14.56 9.75
C ALA A 403 -21.75 15.65 10.81
N ILE A 404 -22.58 16.63 10.47
CA ILE A 404 -23.11 17.65 11.38
C ILE A 404 -24.63 17.55 11.35
N TYR A 405 -25.25 17.40 12.52
CA TYR A 405 -26.68 17.57 12.64
C TYR A 405 -27.08 19.05 12.48
N ILE A 406 -28.03 19.31 11.57
CA ILE A 406 -28.58 20.64 11.28
C ILE A 406 -30.12 20.66 11.30
N GLY A 407 -30.79 19.55 11.64
CA GLY A 407 -32.26 19.45 11.61
C GLY A 407 -32.99 20.41 12.56
N ASP A 408 -32.27 20.95 13.54
CA ASP A 408 -32.76 22.02 14.42
C ASP A 408 -32.83 23.38 13.72
N ILE A 409 -31.87 23.70 12.84
CA ILE A 409 -31.73 24.98 12.14
C ILE A 409 -32.19 24.94 10.66
N PHE A 410 -32.34 23.75 10.07
CA PHE A 410 -32.72 23.56 8.67
C PHE A 410 -33.68 22.38 8.55
N LYS A 411 -34.92 22.61 8.08
CA LYS A 411 -35.99 21.62 8.20
C LYS A 411 -35.98 20.53 7.13
N THR A 412 -35.41 20.80 5.95
CA THR A 412 -35.45 19.88 4.80
C THR A 412 -34.29 18.88 4.77
N VAL A 413 -33.17 19.22 5.41
CA VAL A 413 -31.96 18.40 5.49
C VAL A 413 -31.57 18.28 6.95
N LYS A 414 -31.39 17.06 7.44
CA LYS A 414 -31.07 16.81 8.86
C LYS A 414 -29.58 16.75 9.14
N TYR A 415 -28.79 16.28 8.17
CA TYR A 415 -27.36 16.08 8.31
C TYR A 415 -26.65 16.59 7.06
N VAL A 416 -25.50 17.21 7.26
CA VAL A 416 -24.56 17.56 6.19
C VAL A 416 -23.21 16.98 6.53
N ILE A 417 -22.42 16.63 5.53
CA ILE A 417 -21.10 16.05 5.73
C ILE A 417 -20.06 17.09 5.36
N TYR A 418 -18.99 17.15 6.15
CA TYR A 418 -17.83 17.98 5.87
C TYR A 418 -16.55 17.19 5.98
N SER A 419 -15.54 17.63 5.26
CA SER A 419 -14.17 17.22 5.47
C SER A 419 -13.26 18.40 5.76
N VAL A 420 -12.14 18.14 6.40
CA VAL A 420 -11.05 19.09 6.61
C VAL A 420 -9.76 18.43 6.14
N VAL A 421 -9.10 19.04 5.16
CA VAL A 421 -7.77 18.65 4.70
C VAL A 421 -6.84 19.83 4.97
N PRO A 422 -5.92 19.73 5.95
CA PRO A 422 -4.91 20.75 6.19
C PRO A 422 -3.97 20.91 4.99
N ASP A 423 -3.22 22.01 4.97
CA ASP A 423 -2.14 22.21 3.99
C ASP A 423 -1.13 21.05 4.06
N GLN A 424 -0.88 20.39 2.92
CA GLN A 424 -0.04 19.18 2.86
C GLN A 424 1.46 19.46 2.79
N THR A 425 1.89 20.69 3.10
CA THR A 425 3.30 21.03 3.31
C THR A 425 3.62 21.07 4.82
N GLY A 426 4.82 21.51 5.20
CA GLY A 426 5.20 21.62 6.62
C GLY A 426 5.05 20.30 7.38
N ASP A 427 4.35 20.33 8.51
CA ASP A 427 4.17 19.16 9.39
C ASP A 427 3.51 17.96 8.67
N CYS A 428 2.63 18.20 7.70
CA CYS A 428 1.96 17.14 6.94
C CYS A 428 2.90 16.47 5.92
N SER A 429 3.94 17.18 5.45
CA SER A 429 4.81 16.71 4.36
C SER A 429 5.59 15.43 4.67
N SER A 430 5.74 15.09 5.95
CA SER A 430 6.52 13.94 6.40
C SER A 430 5.73 12.63 6.44
N ARG A 431 4.39 12.68 6.53
CA ARG A 431 3.57 11.47 6.76
C ARG A 431 2.22 11.45 6.04
N CYS A 432 1.76 12.56 5.47
CA CYS A 432 0.40 12.66 4.92
C CYS A 432 0.32 12.45 3.40
N GLY A 433 1.29 11.71 2.85
CA GLY A 433 1.25 11.17 1.50
C GLY A 433 2.64 10.78 1.03
N VAL A 434 2.69 9.97 -0.04
CA VAL A 434 3.94 9.43 -0.59
C VAL A 434 4.56 10.33 -1.66
N SER A 435 3.80 11.31 -2.18
CA SER A 435 4.32 12.23 -3.18
C SER A 435 5.14 13.35 -2.56
N VAL A 436 6.26 13.68 -3.18
CA VAL A 436 7.01 14.91 -2.89
C VAL A 436 6.24 16.18 -3.29
N ASN A 437 5.17 16.05 -4.08
CA ASN A 437 4.32 17.16 -4.48
C ASN A 437 3.09 17.27 -3.56
N GLY A 438 3.05 18.33 -2.74
CA GLY A 438 1.95 18.58 -1.81
C GLY A 438 0.57 18.68 -2.47
N LEU A 439 0.48 19.09 -3.75
CA LEU A 439 -0.79 19.08 -4.49
C LEU A 439 -1.34 17.66 -4.66
N TYR A 440 -0.48 16.68 -4.93
CA TYR A 440 -0.89 15.30 -5.19
C TYR A 440 -1.39 14.63 -3.91
N ASN A 441 -0.70 14.88 -2.79
CA ASN A 441 -1.17 14.46 -1.47
C ASN A 441 -2.51 15.10 -1.13
N LEU A 442 -2.68 16.40 -1.42
CA LEU A 442 -3.94 17.12 -1.19
C LEU A 442 -5.10 16.54 -1.99
N GLN A 443 -4.88 16.22 -3.27
CA GLN A 443 -5.86 15.60 -4.16
C GLN A 443 -6.23 14.18 -3.69
N SER A 444 -5.23 13.37 -3.33
CA SER A 444 -5.42 12.01 -2.83
C SER A 444 -6.26 11.98 -1.55
N LEU A 445 -5.90 12.81 -0.56
CA LEU A 445 -6.67 12.91 0.68
C LEU A 445 -8.08 13.43 0.39
N SER A 446 -8.21 14.42 -0.50
CA SER A 446 -9.51 14.97 -0.89
C SER A 446 -10.43 13.94 -1.55
N SER A 447 -9.92 13.05 -2.40
CA SER A 447 -10.71 11.93 -2.94
C SER A 447 -11.12 10.96 -1.85
N SER A 448 -10.22 10.58 -0.95
CA SER A 448 -10.56 9.70 0.18
C SER A 448 -11.68 10.29 1.04
N GLN A 449 -11.61 11.59 1.34
CA GLN A 449 -12.68 12.25 2.11
C GLN A 449 -14.00 12.34 1.33
N LEU A 450 -13.95 12.51 0.02
CA LEU A 450 -15.11 12.45 -0.86
C LEU A 450 -15.78 11.07 -0.82
N VAL A 451 -15.00 9.99 -0.92
CA VAL A 451 -15.51 8.62 -0.78
C VAL A 451 -16.17 8.44 0.57
N SER A 452 -15.47 8.81 1.65
CA SER A 452 -16.02 8.73 3.01
C SER A 452 -17.36 9.44 3.16
N ALA A 453 -17.51 10.62 2.55
CA ALA A 453 -18.76 11.35 2.55
C ALA A 453 -19.87 10.63 1.78
N ILE A 454 -19.55 10.07 0.62
CA ILE A 454 -20.54 9.40 -0.26
C ILE A 454 -21.01 8.08 0.34
N THR A 455 -20.10 7.26 0.85
CA THR A 455 -20.38 5.86 1.18
C THR A 455 -20.62 5.60 2.66
N ASN A 456 -20.09 6.43 3.56
CA ASN A 456 -20.14 6.19 5.00
C ASN A 456 -20.27 7.45 5.85
N GLY A 457 -20.78 8.55 5.27
CA GLY A 457 -20.77 9.87 5.90
C GLY A 457 -21.50 10.03 7.24
N GLY A 458 -22.12 8.96 7.77
CA GLY A 458 -22.73 8.92 9.10
C GLY A 458 -21.78 8.59 10.26
N VAL A 459 -20.46 8.44 10.04
CA VAL A 459 -19.50 8.13 11.13
C VAL A 459 -19.68 9.13 12.30
N GLY A 460 -20.11 8.63 13.46
CA GLY A 460 -20.31 9.41 14.69
C GLY A 460 -21.75 9.54 15.22
N TYR A 461 -22.79 9.09 14.49
CA TYR A 461 -24.20 9.16 14.94
C TYR A 461 -24.90 7.78 15.05
N ALA A 462 -24.14 6.71 15.33
CA ALA A 462 -24.63 5.33 15.45
C ALA A 462 -25.24 4.73 14.16
N MET A 463 -25.11 5.41 13.01
CA MET A 463 -25.51 4.90 11.70
C MET A 463 -24.35 5.06 10.73
N VAL A 464 -23.75 3.96 10.29
CA VAL A 464 -22.68 3.98 9.29
C VAL A 464 -23.21 3.41 7.98
N GLY A 465 -22.81 3.99 6.84
CA GLY A 465 -23.17 3.49 5.52
C GLY A 465 -22.43 2.18 5.25
N TRP A 466 -21.49 2.18 4.31
CA TRP A 466 -20.60 1.05 4.06
C TRP A 466 -19.42 1.06 5.02
N TYR A 467 -19.30 0.02 5.86
CA TYR A 467 -18.27 -0.06 6.89
C TYR A 467 -17.86 -1.51 7.18
N GLY A 468 -16.57 -1.74 7.44
CA GLY A 468 -16.01 -3.00 7.91
C GLY A 468 -15.51 -2.85 9.34
N GLU A 469 -15.75 -3.85 10.18
CA GLU A 469 -15.31 -3.84 11.59
C GLU A 469 -13.79 -3.70 11.70
N ASP A 470 -13.04 -4.37 10.81
CA ASP A 470 -11.58 -4.36 10.78
C ASP A 470 -11.00 -3.31 9.82
N THR A 471 -11.78 -2.82 8.85
CA THR A 471 -11.26 -2.01 7.73
C THR A 471 -11.72 -0.55 7.73
N GLY A 472 -12.67 -0.17 8.59
CA GLY A 472 -13.24 1.18 8.57
C GLY A 472 -14.25 1.40 7.43
N GLY A 473 -14.41 2.65 7.02
CA GLY A 473 -15.23 3.04 5.86
C GLY A 473 -14.56 2.65 4.54
N LEU A 474 -15.27 2.82 3.43
CA LEU A 474 -14.73 2.42 2.12
C LEU A 474 -13.41 3.10 1.80
N ALA A 475 -13.25 4.39 2.14
CA ALA A 475 -12.01 5.13 1.90
C ALA A 475 -10.83 4.65 2.77
N ASP A 476 -11.11 3.99 3.88
CA ASP A 476 -10.12 3.50 4.84
C ASP A 476 -9.56 2.14 4.40
N VAL A 477 -10.32 1.40 3.58
CA VAL A 477 -9.91 0.10 3.03
C VAL A 477 -8.53 0.17 2.39
N CYS A 478 -8.07 1.35 1.92
CA CYS A 478 -6.65 1.56 1.60
C CYS A 478 -6.18 2.98 1.39
N MET A 479 -6.36 3.70 2.46
CA MET A 479 -5.35 4.62 2.88
C MET A 479 -3.93 4.24 2.35
N TRP A 480 -3.25 5.18 1.68
CA TRP A 480 -1.86 5.14 1.18
C TRP A 480 -1.56 4.69 -0.24
N GLN A 481 -2.47 4.06 -0.99
CA GLN A 481 -2.28 3.90 -2.44
C GLN A 481 -2.60 5.22 -3.16
N GLN A 482 -1.69 5.73 -4.01
CA GLN A 482 -1.92 6.91 -4.84
C GLN A 482 -1.70 6.56 -6.32
N TYR A 483 -2.70 6.81 -7.17
CA TYR A 483 -2.67 6.49 -8.58
C TYR A 483 -3.05 7.71 -9.43
N PRO A 484 -2.32 8.01 -10.52
CA PRO A 484 -2.68 9.10 -11.42
C PRO A 484 -3.98 8.79 -12.19
N PHE A 485 -4.81 9.80 -12.39
CA PHE A 485 -5.89 9.73 -13.39
C PHE A 485 -5.31 9.96 -14.78
N TYR A 486 -5.82 9.21 -15.76
CA TYR A 486 -5.59 9.45 -17.19
C TYR A 486 -6.90 9.87 -17.87
N ASP A 487 -6.84 10.75 -18.85
CA ASP A 487 -7.99 11.16 -19.64
C ASP A 487 -8.25 10.15 -20.77
N SER A 488 -9.36 10.32 -21.50
CA SER A 488 -9.77 9.39 -22.57
C SER A 488 -8.76 9.25 -23.72
N ASP A 489 -7.82 10.19 -23.86
CA ASP A 489 -6.78 10.18 -24.90
C ASP A 489 -5.46 9.56 -24.41
N HIS A 490 -5.41 8.98 -23.20
CA HIS A 490 -4.18 8.58 -22.50
C HIS A 490 -3.14 9.71 -22.43
N LYS A 491 -3.58 10.95 -22.61
CA LYS A 491 -2.78 12.11 -22.23
C LYS A 491 -3.02 12.24 -20.74
N ALA A 492 -1.95 12.31 -19.97
CA ALA A 492 -2.10 12.65 -18.57
C ALA A 492 -2.94 13.94 -18.47
N PRO A 493 -4.12 13.98 -17.81
CA PRO A 493 -4.56 15.20 -17.19
C PRO A 493 -3.42 15.47 -16.23
N LYS A 494 -2.69 16.56 -16.46
CA LYS A 494 -1.43 16.83 -15.79
C LYS A 494 -1.49 16.81 -14.24
N TYR A 495 -2.66 16.68 -13.60
CA TYR A 495 -2.87 17.04 -12.20
C TYR A 495 -4.04 16.32 -11.49
N CYS A 496 -4.16 14.99 -11.52
CA CYS A 496 -5.17 14.32 -10.69
C CYS A 496 -4.64 12.97 -10.16
N TYR A 497 -4.67 12.75 -8.84
CA TYR A 497 -4.38 11.46 -8.19
C TYR A 497 -5.60 10.96 -7.41
N TYR A 498 -5.85 9.65 -7.37
CA TYR A 498 -6.81 9.00 -6.46
C TYR A 498 -6.18 7.82 -5.73
N SER A 499 -6.80 7.38 -4.64
CA SER A 499 -6.47 6.13 -3.99
C SER A 499 -7.41 5.00 -4.43
N SER A 500 -6.87 3.91 -4.99
CA SER A 500 -7.51 2.59 -5.12
C SER A 500 -7.18 1.74 -3.90
N LEU A 501 -8.02 0.77 -3.48
CA LEU A 501 -7.99 0.33 -2.08
C LEU A 501 -7.86 -1.20 -1.70
N HIS A 502 -6.73 -1.67 -1.10
CA HIS A 502 -6.60 -2.79 -0.10
C HIS A 502 -5.55 -2.64 1.09
N THR A 503 -5.82 -3.27 2.26
CA THR A 503 -5.61 -2.99 3.74
C THR A 503 -4.18 -2.97 4.38
N ASN A 504 -3.86 -2.70 5.70
CA ASN A 504 -4.55 -2.64 7.01
C ASN A 504 -3.75 -1.97 8.20
N ASN A 505 -4.50 -1.54 9.26
CA ASN A 505 -4.23 -1.47 10.73
C ASN A 505 -3.19 -0.55 11.42
N ASP A 506 -3.71 0.42 12.23
CA ASP A 506 -3.38 0.57 13.68
C ASP A 506 -4.15 1.75 14.32
N ILE A 507 -5.24 1.51 15.08
CA ILE A 507 -5.64 2.38 16.23
C ILE A 507 -6.40 1.52 17.27
N GLY A 508 -5.72 1.18 18.37
CA GLY A 508 -6.35 0.59 19.55
C GLY A 508 -7.24 1.60 20.29
N PHE A 509 -8.39 1.12 20.78
CA PHE A 509 -9.22 1.83 21.75
C PHE A 509 -8.86 1.39 23.16
N ASP A 510 -8.53 2.36 24.01
CA ASP A 510 -8.67 2.29 25.47
C ASP A 510 -9.51 3.51 25.93
#